data_AF-A0A5M4EM63-F1
#
_entry.id   AF-A0A5M4EM63-F1
#
_cell.length_a   1.000
_cell.length_b   1.000
_cell.length_c   1.000
_cell.angle_alpha   90.00
_cell.angle_beta   90.00
_cell.angle_gamma   90.00
#
_symmetry.space_group_name_H-M   'P 1'
#
loop_
_entity.id
_entity.type
_entity.pdbx_description
1 polymer ?
#
loop_
_entity_poly.entity_id
_entity_poly.type
_entity_poly.pdbx_seq_one_letter_code
_entity_poly.pdbx_strand_id
1 'polypeptide(L)'
;MNYTSIGDKDDLLDSDFVHPKTNEKHEWITSLNKKSESKSNEVWEKETILSSPTKSKLIFTNSSNLQYDIDISKSSFIFWDTYSFNSNIKNLEIDVKYPEIDRYLNVNEDDLSWLVPAKKYIFSESIKIYRTQNELNEITVDRISNQIDSYISYVEEKEYEKEFSRKSSDIFKDALSSMKKRLPENFFFEITLIIDELEMEFKKNTDLMLDSFTFSVAIPGELRSTNASLVSDSDNTLYWSFEFSDIATNHFNMYAHSIVINNLVLQLFFILIVLFFIGFIWKKRLKKE
;
A
#
# COMPACT_ATOMS: atom_id res chain seq x y z
N MET A 1 1.71 -16.30 10.81
CA MET A 1 1.77 -15.24 9.80
C MET A 1 3.22 -14.81 9.68
N ASN A 2 3.72 -14.67 8.46
CA ASN A 2 5.10 -14.30 8.19
C ASN A 2 5.11 -13.12 7.20
N TYR A 3 5.94 -12.12 7.48
CA TYR A 3 6.23 -11.01 6.58
C TYR A 3 7.68 -11.11 6.16
N THR A 4 7.95 -11.02 4.87
CA THR A 4 9.30 -11.06 4.32
C THR A 4 9.47 -9.93 3.33
N SER A 5 10.48 -9.09 3.55
CA SER A 5 10.90 -8.06 2.61
C SER A 5 12.36 -8.30 2.23
N ILE A 6 12.69 -8.16 0.96
CA ILE A 6 14.03 -8.42 0.40
C ILE A 6 14.45 -7.22 -0.42
N GLY A 7 15.65 -6.70 -0.20
CA GLY A 7 16.13 -5.50 -0.89
C GLY A 7 17.42 -4.96 -0.30
N ASP A 8 17.74 -3.72 -0.62
CA ASP A 8 18.83 -3.01 0.01
C ASP A 8 18.50 -2.70 1.47
N LYS A 9 19.53 -2.60 2.30
CA LYS A 9 19.33 -2.47 3.75
C LYS A 9 18.52 -1.22 4.12
N ASP A 10 18.80 -0.12 3.44
CA ASP A 10 18.19 1.17 3.73
C ASP A 10 16.70 1.15 3.36
N ASP A 11 16.35 0.58 2.19
CA ASP A 11 14.96 0.36 1.77
C ASP A 11 14.20 -0.55 2.75
N LEU A 12 14.83 -1.59 3.28
CA LEU A 12 14.19 -2.47 4.27
C LEU A 12 13.95 -1.80 5.64
N LEU A 13 14.63 -0.69 5.91
CA LEU A 13 14.59 0.04 7.17
C LEU A 13 13.84 1.36 7.08
N ASP A 14 13.46 1.77 5.88
CA ASP A 14 12.71 2.99 5.66
C ASP A 14 11.26 2.91 6.16
N SER A 15 10.49 3.93 5.82
CA SER A 15 9.09 4.06 6.21
C SER A 15 8.14 3.79 5.06
N ASP A 16 8.52 3.02 4.05
CA ASP A 16 7.64 2.69 2.91
C ASP A 16 6.85 1.43 3.28
N PHE A 17 7.54 0.41 3.80
CA PHE A 17 6.91 -0.80 4.37
C PHE A 17 7.34 -1.13 5.81
N VAL A 18 6.55 -0.66 6.78
CA VAL A 18 6.75 -0.97 8.19
C VAL A 18 6.20 -2.35 8.52
N HIS A 19 7.11 -3.25 8.86
CA HIS A 19 6.77 -4.54 9.45
C HIS A 19 5.99 -4.37 10.76
N PRO A 20 5.06 -5.29 11.08
CA PRO A 20 4.31 -5.26 12.33
C PRO A 20 5.22 -5.17 13.56
N LYS A 21 4.80 -4.37 14.55
CA LYS A 21 5.49 -4.26 15.85
C LYS A 21 4.67 -4.92 16.95
N THR A 22 5.36 -5.49 17.93
CA THR A 22 4.75 -6.06 19.14
C THR A 22 3.87 -5.04 19.85
N ASN A 23 2.67 -5.47 20.24
CA ASN A 23 1.72 -4.69 21.01
C ASN A 23 1.08 -5.57 22.11
N GLU A 24 0.10 -5.04 22.84
CA GLU A 24 -0.56 -5.76 23.94
C GLU A 24 -1.28 -7.06 23.52
N LYS A 25 -1.62 -7.22 22.24
CA LYS A 25 -2.42 -8.35 21.71
C LYS A 25 -1.60 -9.33 20.87
N HIS A 26 -0.51 -8.87 20.27
CA HIS A 26 0.26 -9.61 19.29
C HIS A 26 1.74 -9.39 19.51
N GLU A 27 2.48 -10.47 19.69
CA GLU A 27 3.93 -10.45 19.78
C GLU A 27 4.54 -10.85 18.44
N TRP A 28 5.44 -10.02 17.95
CA TRP A 28 6.11 -10.16 16.66
C TRP A 28 7.61 -10.29 16.85
N ILE A 29 8.21 -11.26 16.19
CA ILE A 29 9.64 -11.52 16.20
C ILE A 29 10.17 -11.04 14.86
N THR A 30 11.04 -10.02 14.88
CA THR A 30 11.66 -9.47 13.67
C THR A 30 13.14 -9.83 13.61
N SER A 31 13.60 -10.31 12.45
CA SER A 31 14.99 -10.56 12.15
C SER A 31 15.40 -9.83 10.86
N LEU A 32 16.68 -9.46 10.76
CA LEU A 32 17.26 -8.81 9.59
C LEU A 32 18.56 -9.53 9.27
N ASN A 33 18.60 -10.24 8.15
CA ASN A 33 19.70 -11.09 7.76
C ASN A 33 20.23 -10.66 6.38
N LYS A 34 21.54 -10.82 6.17
CA LYS A 34 22.17 -10.57 4.87
C LYS A 34 22.11 -11.87 4.04
N LYS A 35 21.55 -11.83 2.83
CA LYS A 35 21.45 -12.99 1.92
C LYS A 35 22.64 -13.15 0.98
N SER A 36 23.28 -12.06 0.57
CA SER A 36 24.43 -12.08 -0.36
C SER A 36 25.72 -11.63 0.33
N GLU A 37 26.80 -12.40 0.22
CA GLU A 37 28.14 -12.02 0.69
C GLU A 37 28.94 -11.19 -0.33
N SER A 38 28.43 -10.98 -1.55
CA SER A 38 29.15 -10.22 -2.57
C SER A 38 29.14 -8.72 -2.24
N LYS A 39 30.32 -8.09 -2.25
CA LYS A 39 30.49 -6.65 -1.95
C LYS A 39 29.82 -5.71 -2.96
N SER A 40 29.39 -6.21 -4.12
CA SER A 40 28.82 -5.38 -5.18
C SER A 40 27.30 -5.23 -5.08
N ASN A 41 26.58 -6.26 -4.61
CA ASN A 41 25.12 -6.25 -4.47
C ASN A 41 24.74 -6.87 -3.12
N GLU A 42 24.68 -6.05 -2.07
CA GLU A 42 24.34 -6.49 -0.72
C GLU A 42 22.82 -6.64 -0.57
N VAL A 43 22.30 -7.84 -0.84
CA VAL A 43 20.88 -8.13 -0.62
C VAL A 43 20.63 -8.50 0.83
N TRP A 44 19.65 -7.84 1.45
CA TRP A 44 19.16 -8.10 2.79
C TRP A 44 17.76 -8.71 2.76
N GLU A 45 17.41 -9.43 3.82
CA GLU A 45 16.09 -9.98 4.06
C GLU A 45 15.64 -9.62 5.48
N LYS A 46 14.49 -8.97 5.57
CA LYS A 46 13.81 -8.66 6.83
C LYS A 46 12.63 -9.62 6.97
N GLU A 47 12.59 -10.35 8.07
CA GLU A 47 11.53 -11.31 8.35
C GLU A 47 10.83 -10.95 9.65
N THR A 48 9.49 -10.87 9.65
CA THR A 48 8.69 -10.61 10.86
C THR A 48 7.60 -11.65 11.00
N ILE A 49 7.71 -12.45 12.06
CA ILE A 49 6.83 -13.59 12.33
C ILE A 49 5.97 -13.29 13.54
N LEU A 50 4.67 -13.57 13.43
CA LEU A 50 3.76 -13.53 14.56
C LEU A 50 4.01 -14.74 15.48
N SER A 51 4.31 -14.51 16.75
CA SER A 51 4.74 -15.56 17.70
C SER A 51 3.63 -16.58 18.00
N SER A 52 2.35 -16.19 17.86
CA SER A 52 1.20 -17.05 18.10
C SER A 52 0.09 -16.85 17.05
N PRO A 53 -0.61 -17.92 16.61
CA PRO A 53 -1.70 -17.78 15.65
C PRO A 53 -2.81 -16.84 16.15
N THR A 54 -3.27 -15.94 15.29
CA THR A 54 -4.36 -15.01 15.63
C THR A 54 -5.59 -15.25 14.73
N LYS A 55 -6.77 -14.97 15.29
CA LYS A 55 -8.06 -14.97 14.58
C LYS A 55 -8.64 -13.55 14.45
N SER A 56 -7.92 -12.54 14.94
CA SER A 56 -8.37 -11.15 14.87
C SER A 56 -7.90 -10.52 13.58
N LYS A 57 -8.77 -9.71 12.96
CA LYS A 57 -8.36 -8.77 11.92
C LYS A 57 -7.19 -7.92 12.41
N LEU A 58 -6.11 -7.89 11.64
CA LEU A 58 -4.95 -7.05 11.84
C LEU A 58 -5.13 -5.79 11.00
N ILE A 59 -4.88 -4.63 11.60
CA ILE A 59 -5.03 -3.34 10.94
C ILE A 59 -3.69 -2.60 11.05
N PHE A 60 -3.16 -2.20 9.91
CA PHE A 60 -1.91 -1.47 9.78
C PHE A 60 -2.23 -0.07 9.27
N THR A 61 -2.34 0.86 10.23
CA THR A 61 -2.54 2.28 9.96
C THR A 61 -1.28 3.02 10.36
N ASN A 62 -0.49 3.43 9.36
CA ASN A 62 0.53 4.43 9.56
C ASN A 62 0.25 5.60 8.62
N SER A 63 0.31 6.83 9.14
CA SER A 63 0.23 8.04 8.35
C SER A 63 1.38 8.15 7.35
N SER A 64 2.48 7.44 7.60
CA SER A 64 3.71 7.50 6.81
C SER A 64 3.90 6.34 5.82
N ASN A 65 2.97 5.39 5.70
CA ASN A 65 3.11 4.20 4.85
C ASN A 65 1.81 3.84 4.10
N LEU A 66 1.88 2.80 3.26
CA LEU A 66 0.71 2.03 2.83
C LEU A 66 -0.11 1.56 4.04
N GLN A 67 -1.40 1.89 4.01
CA GLN A 67 -2.35 1.40 5.00
C GLN A 67 -3.01 0.15 4.46
N TYR A 68 -3.01 -0.92 5.25
CA TYR A 68 -3.65 -2.16 4.85
C TYR A 68 -4.24 -2.90 6.04
N ASP A 69 -5.17 -3.79 5.76
CA ASP A 69 -5.73 -4.68 6.77
C ASP A 69 -5.71 -6.13 6.30
N ILE A 70 -5.65 -7.05 7.25
CA ILE A 70 -5.62 -8.48 6.99
C ILE A 70 -6.62 -9.14 7.93
N ASP A 71 -7.66 -9.71 7.33
CA ASP A 71 -8.71 -10.46 8.00
C ASP A 71 -8.65 -11.93 7.59
N ILE A 72 -8.54 -12.80 8.59
CA ILE A 72 -8.43 -14.24 8.41
C ILE A 72 -9.48 -14.90 9.29
N SER A 73 -10.35 -15.69 8.68
CA SER A 73 -11.37 -16.43 9.40
C SER A 73 -11.35 -17.91 9.06
N LYS A 74 -11.67 -18.73 10.08
CA LYS A 74 -11.91 -20.16 9.95
C LYS A 74 -13.27 -20.47 10.53
N SER A 75 -14.13 -21.14 9.76
CA SER A 75 -15.37 -21.72 10.29
C SER A 75 -15.38 -23.23 10.10
N SER A 76 -15.76 -23.94 11.16
CA SER A 76 -15.71 -25.40 11.23
C SER A 76 -17.10 -25.98 11.23
N PHE A 77 -17.36 -26.88 10.29
CA PHE A 77 -18.55 -27.70 10.21
C PHE A 77 -18.19 -29.17 10.47
N ILE A 78 -19.19 -30.03 10.67
CA ILE A 78 -18.98 -31.45 11.03
C ILE A 78 -18.12 -32.18 9.99
N PHE A 79 -18.26 -31.83 8.71
CA PHE A 79 -17.62 -32.54 7.60
C PHE A 79 -16.54 -31.73 6.88
N TRP A 80 -16.43 -30.43 7.14
CA TRP A 80 -15.45 -29.57 6.46
C TRP A 80 -15.11 -28.35 7.30
N ASP A 81 -13.92 -27.82 7.08
CA ASP A 81 -13.50 -26.51 7.52
C ASP A 81 -13.49 -25.56 6.31
N THR A 82 -13.93 -24.32 6.51
CA THR A 82 -13.78 -23.25 5.53
C THR A 82 -12.80 -22.21 6.04
N TYR A 83 -12.00 -21.68 5.14
CA TYR A 83 -11.01 -20.65 5.40
C TYR A 83 -11.26 -19.48 4.48
N SER A 84 -11.23 -18.27 5.04
CA SER A 84 -11.39 -17.02 4.28
C SER A 84 -10.24 -16.09 4.63
N PHE A 85 -9.64 -15.52 3.60
CA PHE A 85 -8.68 -14.43 3.68
C PHE A 85 -9.29 -13.24 2.95
N ASN A 86 -9.25 -12.08 3.60
CA ASN A 86 -9.57 -10.79 2.99
C ASN A 86 -8.54 -9.77 3.42
N SER A 87 -8.13 -8.91 2.49
CA SER A 87 -7.25 -7.79 2.78
C SER A 87 -7.60 -6.63 1.86
N ASN A 88 -7.48 -5.43 2.41
CA ASN A 88 -7.67 -4.19 1.68
C ASN A 88 -6.44 -3.33 1.87
N ILE A 89 -5.78 -2.97 0.76
CA ILE A 89 -4.79 -1.91 0.73
C ILE A 89 -5.55 -0.63 0.37
N LYS A 90 -5.46 0.35 1.26
CA LYS A 90 -6.09 1.64 1.03
C LYS A 90 -5.39 2.37 -0.09
N ASN A 91 -6.17 3.18 -0.80
CA ASN A 91 -5.63 4.01 -1.84
C ASN A 91 -4.81 5.15 -1.22
N LEU A 92 -3.96 5.76 -2.02
CA LEU A 92 -3.18 6.93 -1.66
C LEU A 92 -3.95 8.24 -1.87
N GLU A 93 -5.14 8.15 -2.49
CA GLU A 93 -6.02 9.28 -2.83
C GLU A 93 -5.30 10.30 -3.72
N ILE A 94 -4.45 9.83 -4.65
CA ILE A 94 -3.65 10.68 -5.52
C ILE A 94 -4.51 11.56 -6.42
N ASP A 95 -5.66 11.07 -6.88
CA ASP A 95 -6.63 11.83 -7.67
C ASP A 95 -7.27 12.98 -6.87
N VAL A 96 -7.47 12.77 -5.56
CA VAL A 96 -8.05 13.78 -4.66
C VAL A 96 -6.98 14.80 -4.24
N LYS A 97 -5.79 14.32 -3.88
CA LYS A 97 -4.68 15.15 -3.38
C LYS A 97 -3.95 15.86 -4.52
N TYR A 98 -3.78 15.21 -5.66
CA TYR A 98 -2.97 15.68 -6.78
C TYR A 98 -3.64 15.40 -8.14
N PRO A 99 -4.77 16.06 -8.47
CA PRO A 99 -5.58 15.73 -9.65
C PRO A 99 -4.83 15.79 -10.99
N GLU A 100 -3.82 16.66 -11.10
CA GLU A 100 -2.99 16.79 -12.30
C GLU A 100 -1.96 15.66 -12.46
N ILE A 101 -1.61 14.98 -11.36
CA ILE A 101 -0.61 13.90 -11.32
C ILE A 101 -1.23 12.55 -11.73
N ASP A 102 -2.56 12.39 -11.62
CA ASP A 102 -3.27 11.17 -12.05
C ASP A 102 -2.92 10.75 -13.48
N ARG A 103 -2.70 11.73 -14.36
CA ARG A 103 -2.31 11.48 -15.77
C ARG A 103 -0.90 10.93 -15.94
N TYR A 104 -0.09 11.02 -14.89
CA TYR A 104 1.31 10.62 -14.88
C TYR A 104 1.57 9.32 -14.09
N LEU A 105 0.51 8.67 -13.58
CA LEU A 105 0.61 7.42 -12.81
C LEU A 105 1.14 6.21 -13.60
N ASN A 106 1.08 6.27 -14.94
CA ASN A 106 1.50 5.20 -15.85
C ASN A 106 2.74 5.58 -16.68
N VAL A 107 3.54 6.52 -16.21
CA VAL A 107 4.69 7.03 -16.95
C VAL A 107 5.94 6.28 -16.52
N ASN A 108 6.87 6.07 -17.46
CA ASN A 108 8.12 5.37 -17.20
C ASN A 108 8.92 6.03 -16.06
N GLU A 109 9.63 5.20 -15.31
CA GLU A 109 10.51 5.55 -14.19
C GLU A 109 11.53 6.66 -14.51
N ASP A 110 12.00 6.76 -15.76
CA ASP A 110 12.96 7.77 -16.21
C ASP A 110 12.32 9.13 -16.60
N ASP A 111 10.99 9.22 -16.63
CA ASP A 111 10.29 10.41 -17.09
C ASP A 111 10.07 11.39 -15.94
N LEU A 112 10.70 12.56 -16.02
CA LEU A 112 10.58 13.62 -15.01
C LEU A 112 9.38 14.55 -15.25
N SER A 113 8.54 14.28 -16.27
CA SER A 113 7.40 15.13 -16.63
C SER A 113 6.37 15.28 -15.53
N TRP A 114 6.31 14.35 -14.56
CA TRP A 114 5.43 14.43 -13.40
C TRP A 114 5.91 15.43 -12.33
N LEU A 115 7.20 15.81 -12.33
CA LEU A 115 7.75 16.76 -11.34
C LEU A 115 7.13 18.15 -11.50
N VAL A 116 6.91 18.59 -12.74
CA VAL A 116 6.36 19.93 -13.00
C VAL A 116 4.94 20.12 -12.46
N PRO A 117 3.94 19.27 -12.80
CA PRO A 117 2.60 19.38 -12.24
C PRO A 117 2.59 19.18 -10.71
N ALA A 118 3.48 18.34 -10.18
CA ALA A 118 3.63 18.20 -8.72
C ALA A 118 4.07 19.49 -8.04
N LYS A 119 5.09 20.16 -8.59
CA LYS A 119 5.60 21.43 -8.04
C LYS A 119 4.56 22.55 -8.20
N LYS A 120 3.84 22.61 -9.33
CA LYS A 120 2.69 23.51 -9.52
C LYS A 120 1.67 23.33 -8.40
N TYR A 121 1.29 22.09 -8.09
CA TYR A 121 0.39 21.78 -7.00
C TYR A 121 0.92 22.29 -5.65
N ILE A 122 2.14 21.91 -5.26
CA ILE A 122 2.76 22.32 -3.97
C ILE A 122 2.78 23.85 -3.84
N PHE A 123 3.10 24.58 -4.91
CA PHE A 123 3.13 26.04 -4.90
C PHE A 123 1.74 26.66 -4.78
N SER A 124 0.75 26.12 -5.49
CA SER A 124 -0.63 26.61 -5.43
C SER A 124 -1.26 26.39 -4.05
N GLU A 125 -1.08 25.18 -3.49
CA GLU A 125 -1.67 24.82 -2.19
C GLU A 125 -0.94 25.52 -1.04
N SER A 126 0.38 25.68 -1.11
CA SER A 126 1.12 26.44 -0.10
C SER A 126 0.67 27.90 -0.03
N ILE A 127 0.38 28.54 -1.18
CA ILE A 127 -0.16 29.90 -1.21
C ILE A 127 -1.57 29.98 -0.64
N LYS A 128 -2.41 29.00 -0.91
CA LYS A 128 -3.77 28.92 -0.36
C LYS A 128 -3.76 28.74 1.16
N ILE A 129 -2.90 27.87 1.69
CA ILE A 129 -2.68 27.70 3.13
C ILE A 129 -2.15 29.00 3.74
N TYR A 130 -1.12 29.59 3.15
CA TYR A 130 -0.51 30.83 3.62
C TYR A 130 -1.52 31.99 3.65
N ARG A 131 -2.34 32.13 2.61
CA ARG A 131 -3.41 33.12 2.52
C ARG A 131 -4.41 32.97 3.67
N THR A 132 -4.78 31.73 3.97
CA THR A 132 -5.75 31.42 5.05
C THR A 132 -5.16 31.77 6.43
N GLN A 133 -3.87 31.57 6.62
CA GLN A 133 -3.19 31.83 7.89
C GLN A 133 -2.84 33.32 8.12
N ASN A 134 -2.53 34.06 7.05
CA ASN A 134 -1.96 35.42 7.13
C ASN A 134 -2.80 36.50 6.44
N GLU A 135 -4.05 36.19 6.07
CA GLU A 135 -5.00 37.12 5.44
C GLU A 135 -4.44 37.86 4.21
N LEU A 136 -3.71 37.14 3.35
CA LEU A 136 -3.15 37.74 2.14
C LEU A 136 -4.27 38.26 1.23
N ASN A 137 -4.12 39.49 0.73
CA ASN A 137 -5.08 40.03 -0.22
C ASN A 137 -5.00 39.32 -1.58
N GLU A 138 -6.12 39.28 -2.29
CA GLU A 138 -6.28 38.55 -3.56
C GLU A 138 -5.32 39.07 -4.65
N ILE A 139 -5.10 40.38 -4.73
CA ILE A 139 -4.18 40.99 -5.71
C ILE A 139 -2.74 40.49 -5.52
N THR A 140 -2.29 40.32 -4.28
CA THR A 140 -0.96 39.80 -3.96
C THR A 140 -0.89 38.32 -4.30
N VAL A 141 -1.94 37.54 -4.00
CA VAL A 141 -2.05 36.13 -4.39
C VAL A 141 -1.93 35.99 -5.91
N ASP A 142 -2.73 36.74 -6.67
CA ASP A 142 -2.71 36.71 -8.13
C ASP A 142 -1.32 37.06 -8.69
N ARG A 143 -0.64 38.05 -8.10
CA ARG A 143 0.72 38.41 -8.51
C ARG A 143 1.73 37.30 -8.24
N ILE A 144 1.62 36.63 -7.11
CA ILE A 144 2.49 35.49 -6.77
C ILE A 144 2.23 34.36 -7.75
N SER A 145 0.97 33.97 -7.96
CA SER A 145 0.59 32.90 -8.90
C SER A 145 1.09 33.20 -10.32
N ASN A 146 0.82 34.39 -10.85
CA ASN A 146 1.31 34.77 -12.18
C ASN A 146 2.83 34.73 -12.31
N GLN A 147 3.56 35.13 -11.27
CA GLN A 147 5.02 35.09 -11.26
C GLN A 147 5.55 33.65 -11.23
N ILE A 148 4.91 32.76 -10.47
CA ILE A 148 5.22 31.33 -10.43
C ILE A 148 4.93 30.69 -11.78
N ASP A 149 3.75 30.92 -12.36
CA ASP A 149 3.35 30.36 -13.65
C ASP A 149 4.29 30.81 -14.77
N SER A 150 4.71 32.07 -14.75
CA SER A 150 5.69 32.62 -15.69
C SER A 150 7.06 31.94 -15.52
N TYR A 151 7.51 31.71 -14.29
CA TYR A 151 8.76 31.01 -14.01
C TYR A 151 8.70 29.56 -14.50
N ILE A 152 7.61 28.85 -14.21
CA ILE A 152 7.45 27.45 -14.62
C ILE A 152 7.39 27.32 -16.13
N SER A 153 6.61 28.18 -16.80
CA SER A 153 6.55 28.22 -18.27
C SER A 153 7.93 28.44 -18.89
N TYR A 154 8.74 29.33 -18.29
CA TYR A 154 10.12 29.56 -18.72
C TYR A 154 11.01 28.31 -18.55
N VAL A 155 10.88 27.56 -17.45
CA VAL A 155 11.65 26.34 -17.21
C VAL A 155 11.22 25.22 -18.17
N GLU A 156 9.91 25.06 -18.40
CA GLU A 156 9.33 24.12 -19.38
C GLU A 156 9.83 24.42 -20.80
N GLU A 157 9.76 25.68 -21.26
CA GLU A 157 10.24 26.10 -22.59
C GLU A 157 11.73 25.87 -22.82
N LYS A 158 12.53 25.81 -21.75
CA LYS A 158 13.98 25.62 -21.82
C LYS A 158 14.40 24.16 -21.67
N GLU A 159 13.46 23.22 -21.52
CA GLU A 159 13.72 21.80 -21.23
C GLU A 159 14.62 21.62 -19.99
N TYR A 160 14.49 22.53 -19.03
CA TYR A 160 15.21 22.49 -17.75
C TYR A 160 14.41 21.75 -16.69
N GLU A 161 13.75 20.66 -17.06
CA GLU A 161 12.92 19.84 -16.16
C GLU A 161 13.73 19.32 -14.95
N LYS A 162 15.04 19.11 -15.13
CA LYS A 162 15.99 18.78 -14.04
C LYS A 162 16.09 19.86 -12.96
N GLU A 163 15.74 21.11 -13.24
CA GLU A 163 15.64 22.15 -12.20
C GLU A 163 14.54 21.84 -11.19
N PHE A 164 13.49 21.12 -11.59
CA PHE A 164 12.42 20.69 -10.69
C PHE A 164 12.81 19.52 -9.79
N SER A 165 13.97 18.89 -10.01
CA SER A 165 14.55 17.94 -9.05
C SER A 165 15.11 18.63 -7.80
N ARG A 166 15.24 19.96 -7.81
CA ARG A 166 15.63 20.75 -6.62
C ARG A 166 14.49 20.80 -5.60
N LYS A 167 14.86 21.16 -4.37
CA LYS A 167 13.90 21.40 -3.29
C LYS A 167 12.86 22.45 -3.68
N SER A 168 11.58 22.15 -3.46
CA SER A 168 10.46 23.02 -3.84
C SER A 168 10.62 24.44 -3.29
N SER A 169 11.04 24.57 -2.03
CA SER A 169 11.18 25.87 -1.38
C SER A 169 12.31 26.74 -1.98
N ASP A 170 13.34 26.14 -2.57
CA ASP A 170 14.41 26.88 -3.25
C ASP A 170 13.93 27.39 -4.61
N ILE A 171 13.25 26.54 -5.38
CA ILE A 171 12.63 26.93 -6.66
C ILE A 171 11.63 28.07 -6.43
N PHE A 172 10.81 27.95 -5.39
CA PHE A 172 9.83 28.96 -5.05
C PHE A 172 10.46 30.32 -4.69
N LYS A 173 11.57 30.31 -3.94
CA LYS A 173 12.34 31.52 -3.62
C LYS A 173 12.92 32.16 -4.87
N ASP A 174 13.47 31.37 -5.78
CA ASP A 174 14.04 31.86 -7.03
C ASP A 174 12.97 32.48 -7.92
N ALA A 175 11.82 31.81 -8.06
CA ALA A 175 10.68 32.29 -8.84
C ALA A 175 10.17 33.66 -8.37
N LEU A 176 10.13 33.88 -7.05
CA LEU A 176 9.62 35.12 -6.43
C LEU A 176 10.71 36.13 -6.06
N SER A 177 11.97 35.86 -6.38
CA SER A 177 13.11 36.71 -6.04
C SER A 177 12.93 38.17 -6.50
N SER A 178 12.37 38.36 -7.70
CA SER A 178 12.09 39.65 -8.33
C SER A 178 11.06 40.50 -7.56
N MET A 179 10.17 39.88 -6.79
CA MET A 179 9.09 40.55 -6.06
C MET A 179 9.26 40.55 -4.54
N LYS A 180 10.42 40.11 -4.02
CA LYS A 180 10.74 40.05 -2.59
C LYS A 180 10.36 41.32 -1.80
N LYS A 181 10.58 42.51 -2.36
CA LYS A 181 10.27 43.80 -1.71
C LYS A 181 8.77 44.10 -1.58
N ARG A 182 7.92 43.34 -2.26
CA ARG A 182 6.45 43.51 -2.31
C ARG A 182 5.71 42.45 -1.48
N LEU A 183 6.45 41.55 -0.84
CA LEU A 183 5.92 40.47 -0.03
C LEU A 183 5.97 40.87 1.47
N PRO A 184 5.12 40.27 2.32
CA PRO A 184 5.17 40.47 3.75
C PRO A 184 6.56 40.19 4.34
N GLU A 185 6.85 40.81 5.49
CA GLU A 185 8.01 40.44 6.30
C GLU A 185 7.90 38.97 6.70
N ASN A 186 9.02 38.24 6.72
CA ASN A 186 9.09 36.79 6.99
C ASN A 186 8.34 35.86 6.01
N PHE A 187 7.73 36.37 4.94
CA PHE A 187 7.00 35.56 3.94
C PHE A 187 7.76 34.30 3.51
N PHE A 188 9.04 34.45 3.11
CA PHE A 188 9.84 33.32 2.65
C PHE A 188 10.15 32.30 3.74
N PHE A 189 10.25 32.72 5.00
CA PHE A 189 10.47 31.80 6.11
C PHE A 189 9.21 30.97 6.35
N GLU A 190 8.06 31.63 6.49
CA GLU A 190 6.78 30.99 6.79
C GLU A 190 6.32 30.07 5.67
N ILE A 191 6.38 30.53 4.41
CA ILE A 191 5.96 29.71 3.27
C ILE A 191 6.91 28.54 3.00
N THR A 192 8.19 28.64 3.36
CA THR A 192 9.13 27.51 3.28
C THR A 192 8.68 26.37 4.17
N LEU A 193 8.18 26.67 5.39
CA LEU A 193 7.70 25.62 6.30
C LEU A 193 6.51 24.86 5.69
N ILE A 194 5.56 25.60 5.10
CA ILE A 194 4.39 25.02 4.44
C ILE A 194 4.80 24.19 3.21
N ILE A 195 5.68 24.74 2.36
CA ILE A 195 6.17 24.06 1.16
C ILE A 195 6.93 22.79 1.52
N ASP A 196 7.80 22.84 2.52
CA ASP A 196 8.61 21.70 2.94
C ASP A 196 7.72 20.57 3.52
N GLU A 197 6.65 20.92 4.23
CA GLU A 197 5.66 19.96 4.74
C GLU A 197 4.90 19.28 3.58
N LEU A 198 4.39 20.06 2.63
CA LEU A 198 3.70 19.52 1.44
C LEU A 198 4.64 18.69 0.56
N GLU A 199 5.90 19.12 0.39
CA GLU A 199 6.91 18.38 -0.36
C GLU A 199 7.27 17.06 0.31
N MET A 200 7.35 17.03 1.65
CA MET A 200 7.57 15.80 2.40
C MET A 200 6.40 14.82 2.26
N GLU A 201 5.14 15.28 2.37
CA GLU A 201 3.98 14.43 2.14
C GLU A 201 3.96 13.90 0.71
N PHE A 202 4.26 14.77 -0.26
CA PHE A 202 4.27 14.40 -1.66
C PHE A 202 5.36 13.37 -1.96
N LYS A 203 6.59 13.63 -1.52
CA LYS A 203 7.73 12.72 -1.70
C LYS A 203 7.41 11.33 -1.16
N LYS A 204 6.81 11.26 0.03
CA LYS A 204 6.37 10.00 0.63
C LYS A 204 5.39 9.21 -0.27
N ASN A 205 4.53 9.89 -1.01
CA ASN A 205 3.62 9.22 -1.94
C ASN A 205 4.32 8.83 -3.24
N THR A 206 5.29 9.62 -3.73
CA THR A 206 5.99 9.34 -4.98
C THR A 206 7.17 8.40 -4.85
N ASP A 207 7.77 8.26 -3.67
CA ASP A 207 8.81 7.26 -3.42
C ASP A 207 8.25 5.84 -3.72
N LEU A 208 6.95 5.62 -3.49
CA LEU A 208 6.23 4.40 -3.86
C LEU A 208 5.98 4.22 -5.36
N MET A 209 6.16 5.25 -6.21
CA MET A 209 5.80 5.18 -7.65
C MET A 209 6.60 4.12 -8.41
N LEU A 210 7.83 3.87 -7.97
CA LEU A 210 8.76 2.95 -8.62
C LEU A 210 8.72 1.56 -8.00
N ASP A 211 7.93 1.40 -6.93
CA ASP A 211 7.83 0.14 -6.21
C ASP A 211 6.83 -0.79 -6.85
N SER A 212 7.23 -2.07 -6.91
CA SER A 212 6.34 -3.17 -7.21
C SER A 212 6.15 -4.03 -5.97
N PHE A 213 4.91 -4.39 -5.68
CA PHE A 213 4.56 -5.13 -4.48
C PHE A 213 4.06 -6.52 -4.84
N THR A 214 4.48 -7.50 -4.05
CA THR A 214 3.91 -8.85 -4.11
C THR A 214 3.50 -9.29 -2.72
N PHE A 215 2.20 -9.58 -2.59
CA PHE A 215 1.62 -10.14 -1.38
C PHE A 215 1.34 -11.63 -1.60
N SER A 216 1.69 -12.48 -0.63
CA SER A 216 1.45 -13.92 -0.75
C SER A 216 0.81 -14.54 0.49
N VAL A 217 -0.06 -15.53 0.27
CA VAL A 217 -0.77 -16.27 1.33
C VAL A 217 -0.86 -17.74 0.98
N ALA A 218 -0.30 -18.58 1.85
CA ALA A 218 -0.57 -20.02 1.83
C ALA A 218 -1.91 -20.32 2.49
N ILE A 219 -2.87 -20.86 1.74
CA ILE A 219 -4.21 -21.20 2.24
C ILE A 219 -4.42 -22.74 2.22
N PRO A 220 -4.90 -23.35 3.33
CA PRO A 220 -5.08 -24.80 3.37
C PRO A 220 -6.31 -25.26 2.58
N GLY A 221 -6.28 -26.48 2.06
CA GLY A 221 -7.43 -27.13 1.42
C GLY A 221 -7.62 -26.74 -0.04
N GLU A 222 -8.78 -27.10 -0.59
CA GLU A 222 -9.12 -26.84 -1.98
C GLU A 222 -9.63 -25.41 -2.15
N LEU A 223 -9.00 -24.66 -3.05
CA LEU A 223 -9.37 -23.28 -3.35
C LEU A 223 -10.74 -23.23 -4.05
N ARG A 224 -11.65 -22.41 -3.56
CA ARG A 224 -13.00 -22.23 -4.12
C ARG A 224 -13.15 -20.94 -4.91
N SER A 225 -12.53 -19.86 -4.43
CA SER A 225 -12.55 -18.58 -5.12
C SER A 225 -11.35 -17.74 -4.69
N THR A 226 -10.77 -17.00 -5.61
CA THR A 226 -9.68 -16.05 -5.35
C THR A 226 -9.69 -14.97 -6.42
N ASN A 227 -9.08 -13.82 -6.12
CA ASN A 227 -8.65 -12.85 -7.13
C ASN A 227 -7.12 -12.73 -7.21
N ALA A 228 -6.39 -13.75 -6.74
CA ALA A 228 -4.93 -13.82 -6.86
C ALA A 228 -4.48 -13.83 -8.31
N SER A 229 -3.39 -13.12 -8.59
CA SER A 229 -2.74 -13.07 -9.90
C SER A 229 -2.10 -14.40 -10.27
N LEU A 230 -1.57 -15.12 -9.27
CA LEU A 230 -0.95 -16.43 -9.44
C LEU A 230 -1.31 -17.36 -8.28
N VAL A 231 -1.45 -18.66 -8.59
CA VAL A 231 -1.65 -19.74 -7.62
C VAL A 231 -0.53 -20.75 -7.82
N SER A 232 0.24 -21.04 -6.77
CA SER A 232 1.25 -22.08 -6.77
C SER A 232 0.60 -23.46 -6.63
N ASP A 233 0.89 -24.35 -7.57
CA ASP A 233 0.37 -25.72 -7.60
C ASP A 233 0.95 -26.63 -6.50
N SER A 234 2.06 -26.23 -5.87
CA SER A 234 2.81 -27.10 -4.95
C SER A 234 2.40 -26.97 -3.48
N ASP A 235 1.97 -25.79 -3.06
CA ASP A 235 1.74 -25.44 -1.65
C ASP A 235 0.45 -24.61 -1.44
N ASN A 236 -0.37 -24.42 -2.48
CA ASN A 236 -1.55 -23.56 -2.47
C ASN A 236 -1.24 -22.13 -2.02
N THR A 237 -0.03 -21.64 -2.29
CA THR A 237 0.33 -20.24 -2.07
C THR A 237 -0.26 -19.38 -3.18
N LEU A 238 -1.02 -18.38 -2.77
CA LEU A 238 -1.65 -17.38 -3.61
C LEU A 238 -0.77 -16.14 -3.63
N TYR A 239 -0.62 -15.53 -4.81
CA TYR A 239 0.15 -14.30 -4.98
C TYR A 239 -0.71 -13.22 -5.62
N TRP A 240 -0.67 -12.02 -5.05
CA TRP A 240 -1.18 -10.80 -5.63
C TRP A 240 0.00 -9.89 -5.89
N SER A 241 0.08 -9.38 -7.12
CA SER A 241 1.04 -8.35 -7.47
C SER A 241 0.28 -7.08 -7.80
N PHE A 242 0.77 -5.96 -7.30
CA PHE A 242 0.21 -4.64 -7.55
C PHE A 242 1.33 -3.61 -7.58
N GLU A 243 1.10 -2.55 -8.32
CA GLU A 243 2.02 -1.42 -8.47
C GLU A 243 1.37 -0.16 -7.93
N PHE A 244 2.11 0.94 -7.91
CA PHE A 244 1.60 2.23 -7.48
C PHE A 244 0.30 2.64 -8.19
N SER A 245 0.21 2.42 -9.50
CA SER A 245 -0.96 2.77 -10.30
C SER A 245 -2.25 2.07 -9.83
N ASP A 246 -2.14 0.86 -9.28
CA ASP A 246 -3.28 0.08 -8.77
C ASP A 246 -3.86 0.66 -7.47
N ILE A 247 -3.01 1.31 -6.67
CA ILE A 247 -3.34 1.86 -5.34
C ILE A 247 -3.38 3.39 -5.30
N ALA A 248 -3.02 4.08 -6.38
CA ALA A 248 -2.99 5.52 -6.44
C ALA A 248 -4.39 6.12 -6.19
N THR A 249 -5.40 5.58 -6.87
CA THR A 249 -6.78 6.10 -6.85
C THR A 249 -7.79 5.10 -6.29
N ASN A 250 -7.55 3.80 -6.49
CA ASN A 250 -8.47 2.75 -6.08
C ASN A 250 -7.89 1.91 -4.94
N HIS A 251 -8.78 1.34 -4.12
CA HIS A 251 -8.36 0.37 -3.14
C HIS A 251 -8.00 -0.95 -3.81
N PHE A 252 -6.88 -1.56 -3.41
CA PHE A 252 -6.51 -2.89 -3.86
C PHE A 252 -7.04 -3.94 -2.89
N ASN A 253 -8.07 -4.67 -3.35
CA ASN A 253 -8.74 -5.70 -2.55
C ASN A 253 -8.18 -7.07 -2.89
N MET A 254 -7.85 -7.85 -1.89
CA MET A 254 -7.39 -9.24 -2.03
C MET A 254 -8.34 -10.15 -1.26
N TYR A 255 -8.76 -11.25 -1.88
CA TYR A 255 -9.57 -12.25 -1.20
C TYR A 255 -9.26 -13.67 -1.66
N ALA A 256 -9.42 -14.62 -0.75
CA ALA A 256 -9.36 -16.03 -1.06
C ALA A 256 -10.26 -16.84 -0.13
N HIS A 257 -10.89 -17.87 -0.69
CA HIS A 257 -11.72 -18.82 0.03
C HIS A 257 -11.30 -20.24 -0.30
N SER A 258 -11.12 -21.08 0.73
CA SER A 258 -10.82 -22.50 0.56
C SER A 258 -11.62 -23.38 1.52
N ILE A 259 -11.69 -24.66 1.18
CA ILE A 259 -12.39 -25.67 1.98
C ILE A 259 -11.48 -26.88 2.19
N VAL A 260 -11.36 -27.33 3.43
CA VAL A 260 -10.74 -28.60 3.80
C VAL A 260 -11.84 -29.58 4.16
N ILE A 261 -12.01 -30.63 3.35
CA ILE A 261 -13.00 -31.68 3.64
C ILE A 261 -12.39 -32.72 4.57
N ASN A 262 -13.10 -33.06 5.65
CA ASN A 262 -12.73 -34.15 6.54
C ASN A 262 -13.20 -35.48 5.96
N ASN A 263 -12.40 -36.05 5.06
CA ASN A 263 -12.71 -37.31 4.39
C ASN A 263 -12.97 -38.46 5.36
N LEU A 264 -12.29 -38.51 6.50
CA LEU A 264 -12.46 -39.60 7.49
C LEU A 264 -13.84 -39.53 8.14
N VAL A 265 -14.26 -38.35 8.62
CA VAL A 265 -15.58 -38.17 9.24
C VAL A 265 -16.69 -38.40 8.20
N LEU A 266 -16.48 -37.93 6.98
CA LEU A 266 -17.41 -38.13 5.88
C LEU A 266 -17.54 -39.62 5.52
N GLN A 267 -16.44 -40.37 5.43
CA GLN A 267 -16.43 -41.82 5.22
C GLN A 267 -17.12 -42.58 6.35
N LEU A 268 -16.85 -42.26 7.62
CA LEU A 268 -17.50 -42.90 8.77
C LEU A 268 -19.01 -42.63 8.77
N PHE A 269 -19.43 -41.42 8.40
CA PHE A 269 -20.83 -41.07 8.27
C PHE A 269 -21.53 -41.88 7.18
N PHE A 270 -20.89 -42.06 6.02
CA PHE A 270 -21.39 -42.95 4.97
C PHE A 270 -21.50 -44.41 5.43
N ILE A 271 -20.50 -44.93 6.15
CA ILE A 271 -20.55 -46.30 6.71
C ILE A 271 -21.73 -46.44 7.68
N LEU A 272 -21.96 -45.44 8.53
CA LEU A 272 -23.06 -45.44 9.51
C LEU A 272 -24.43 -45.44 8.82
N ILE A 273 -24.59 -44.65 7.74
CA ILE A 273 -25.80 -44.66 6.91
C ILE A 273 -26.01 -46.06 6.30
N VAL A 274 -24.98 -46.66 5.72
CA VAL A 274 -25.07 -47.99 5.10
C VAL A 274 -25.46 -49.05 6.13
N LEU A 275 -24.83 -49.05 7.32
CA LEU A 275 -25.17 -49.96 8.41
C LEU A 275 -26.62 -49.78 8.89
N PHE A 276 -27.11 -48.54 8.97
CA PHE A 276 -28.50 -48.26 9.32
C PHE A 276 -29.49 -48.83 8.29
N PHE A 277 -29.21 -48.66 6.99
CA PHE A 277 -30.02 -49.25 5.92
C PHE A 277 -30.03 -50.79 5.97
N ILE A 278 -28.87 -51.42 6.20
CA ILE A 278 -28.76 -52.88 6.35
C ILE A 278 -29.60 -53.36 7.54
N GLY A 279 -29.48 -52.71 8.70
CA GLY A 279 -30.27 -53.04 9.90
C GLY A 279 -31.78 -52.89 9.68
N PHE A 280 -32.21 -51.85 8.94
CA PHE A 280 -33.61 -51.65 8.60
C PHE A 280 -34.17 -52.74 7.67
N ILE A 281 -33.40 -53.15 6.65
CA ILE A 281 -33.75 -54.24 5.74
C ILE A 281 -33.87 -55.57 6.51
N TRP A 282 -32.91 -55.86 7.40
CA TRP A 282 -32.94 -57.06 8.24
C TRP A 282 -34.16 -57.10 9.17
N LYS A 283 -34.49 -55.98 9.82
CA LYS A 283 -35.68 -55.88 10.68
C LYS A 283 -36.99 -56.09 9.90
N LYS A 284 -37.05 -55.66 8.63
CA LYS A 284 -38.20 -55.92 7.75
C LYS A 284 -38.31 -57.39 7.34
N ARG A 285 -37.18 -58.11 7.17
CA ARG A 285 -37.19 -59.55 6.91
C ARG A 285 -37.69 -60.34 8.14
N LEU A 286 -37.19 -60.01 9.33
CA LEU A 286 -37.59 -60.65 10.59
C LEU A 286 -39.06 -60.42 11.00
N LYS A 287 -39.75 -59.44 10.41
CA LYS A 287 -41.19 -59.19 10.64
C LYS A 287 -42.11 -59.89 9.63
N LYS A 288 -41.55 -60.55 8.62
CA LYS A 288 -42.29 -61.29 7.57
C LYS A 288 -42.27 -62.81 7.76
N GLU A 289 -41.50 -63.30 8.73
CA GLU A 289 -41.60 -64.66 9.31
C GLU A 289 -42.43 -64.60 10.60
#